data_AF-A0A258I8Y5-F1
#
_entry.id   AF-A0A258I8Y5-F1
#
_cell.length_a   1.000
_cell.length_b   1.000
_cell.length_c   1.000
_cell.angle_alpha   90.00
_cell.angle_beta   90.00
_cell.angle_gamma   90.00
#
_symmetry.space_group_name_H-M   'P 1'
#
loop_
_entity.id
_entity.type
_entity.pdbx_description
1 polymer ?
#
loop_
_entity_poly.entity_id
_entity_poly.type
_entity_poly.pdbx_seq_one_letter_code
_entity_poly.pdbx_strand_id
1 'polypeptide(L)'
;MSYHSSTASLAIAEMREFAGFSAEERQFIERSLDIALGRGDAFKQWCPDGGNASAIRKQYLAYRELRTLREAAPELNTMDGLSYYMGALVRIAAQDLALEQLETFSAFRFLYERLLGASARPYLPAVFCAAAALPQIRPGIRRVLLQSLSETAATAPGWSEREPSFFPERVFSDAA
;
A
#
# COMPACT_ATOMS: atom_id res chain seq x y z
N MET A 1 -5.82 -32.72 -1.17
CA MET A 1 -6.03 -32.07 -2.48
C MET A 1 -7.10 -30.98 -2.36
N SER A 2 -6.75 -29.76 -1.90
CA SER A 2 -7.67 -28.61 -1.78
C SER A 2 -6.97 -27.22 -1.88
N TYR A 3 -5.64 -27.16 -1.82
CA TYR A 3 -4.87 -25.90 -1.81
C TYR A 3 -5.05 -25.03 -3.06
N HIS A 4 -5.20 -25.62 -4.26
CA HIS A 4 -5.34 -24.86 -5.51
C HIS A 4 -6.67 -24.09 -5.60
N SER A 5 -7.76 -24.66 -5.07
CA SER A 5 -9.10 -24.02 -5.11
C SER A 5 -9.19 -22.82 -4.15
N SER A 6 -8.58 -22.94 -2.96
CA SER A 6 -8.56 -21.85 -1.98
C SER A 6 -7.70 -20.66 -2.42
N THR A 7 -6.60 -20.91 -3.13
CA THR A 7 -5.70 -19.84 -3.61
C THR A 7 -6.34 -19.07 -4.76
N ALA A 8 -6.97 -19.78 -5.71
CA ALA A 8 -7.71 -19.15 -6.81
C ALA A 8 -8.87 -18.28 -6.29
N SER A 9 -9.58 -18.74 -5.26
CA SER A 9 -10.67 -17.97 -4.64
C SER A 9 -10.18 -16.68 -3.97
N LEU A 10 -9.00 -16.69 -3.35
CA LEU A 10 -8.39 -15.51 -2.73
C LEU A 10 -7.95 -14.48 -3.79
N ALA A 11 -7.25 -14.94 -4.82
CA ALA A 11 -6.80 -14.06 -5.91
C ALA A 11 -7.98 -13.36 -6.61
N ILE A 12 -9.09 -14.08 -6.84
CA ILE A 12 -10.31 -13.51 -7.42
C ILE A 12 -10.92 -12.44 -6.49
N ALA A 13 -10.92 -12.66 -5.17
CA ALA A 13 -11.42 -11.68 -4.22
C ALA A 13 -10.57 -10.39 -4.25
N GLU A 14 -9.24 -10.54 -4.26
CA GLU A 14 -8.31 -9.41 -4.35
C GLU A 14 -8.41 -8.67 -5.69
N MET A 15 -8.63 -9.38 -6.81
CA MET A 15 -8.92 -8.77 -8.11
C MET A 15 -10.20 -7.93 -8.09
N ARG A 16 -11.26 -8.46 -7.46
CA ARG A 16 -12.54 -7.73 -7.32
C ARG A 16 -12.40 -6.51 -6.42
N GLU A 17 -11.65 -6.62 -5.34
CA GLU A 17 -11.33 -5.48 -4.48
C GLU A 17 -10.59 -4.40 -5.27
N PHE A 18 -9.53 -4.78 -5.98
CA PHE A 18 -8.77 -3.85 -6.82
C PHE A 18 -9.63 -3.15 -7.86
N ALA A 19 -10.51 -3.89 -8.55
CA ALA A 19 -11.42 -3.35 -9.54
C ALA A 19 -12.45 -2.36 -8.96
N GLY A 20 -12.69 -2.40 -7.66
CA GLY A 20 -13.58 -1.49 -6.95
C GLY A 20 -12.94 -0.13 -6.61
N PHE A 21 -11.61 -0.01 -6.66
CA PHE A 21 -10.92 1.25 -6.39
C PHE A 21 -11.06 2.27 -7.53
N SER A 22 -10.87 3.55 -7.20
CA SER A 22 -10.91 4.61 -8.20
C SER A 22 -9.83 4.41 -9.28
N ALA A 23 -9.98 5.04 -10.44
CA ALA A 23 -8.96 4.95 -11.48
C ALA A 23 -7.61 5.51 -11.00
N GLU A 24 -7.63 6.54 -10.17
CA GLU A 24 -6.43 7.17 -9.60
C GLU A 24 -5.76 6.27 -8.56
N GLU A 25 -6.53 5.66 -7.65
CA GLU A 25 -6.00 4.70 -6.67
C GLU A 25 -5.39 3.49 -7.38
N ARG A 26 -6.05 2.94 -8.41
CA ARG A 26 -5.51 1.82 -9.20
C ARG A 26 -4.18 2.17 -9.86
N GLN A 27 -4.10 3.33 -10.51
CA GLN A 27 -2.84 3.80 -11.12
C GLN A 27 -1.74 4.01 -10.08
N PHE A 28 -2.08 4.55 -8.91
CA PHE A 28 -1.11 4.72 -7.83
C PHE A 28 -0.58 3.39 -7.32
N ILE A 29 -1.48 2.41 -7.11
CA ILE A 29 -1.14 1.07 -6.64
C ILE A 29 -0.23 0.37 -7.65
N GLU A 30 -0.61 0.34 -8.92
CA GLU A 30 0.18 -0.26 -10.00
C GLU A 30 1.58 0.36 -10.08
N ARG A 31 1.68 1.70 -10.14
CA ARG A 31 2.96 2.42 -10.15
C ARG A 31 3.82 2.09 -8.93
N SER A 32 3.20 2.07 -7.75
CA SER A 32 3.90 1.78 -6.50
C SER A 32 4.47 0.37 -6.48
N LEU A 33 3.71 -0.61 -6.98
CA LEU A 33 4.17 -1.98 -7.12
C LEU A 33 5.27 -2.11 -8.17
N ASP A 34 5.15 -1.42 -9.31
CA ASP A 34 6.20 -1.41 -10.33
C ASP A 34 7.53 -0.89 -9.78
N ILE A 35 7.48 0.21 -9.02
CA ILE A 35 8.66 0.79 -8.36
C ILE A 35 9.21 -0.18 -7.31
N ALA A 36 8.37 -0.72 -6.42
CA ALA A 36 8.80 -1.54 -5.29
C ALA A 36 9.32 -2.92 -5.70
N LEU A 37 8.80 -3.48 -6.79
CA LEU A 37 9.16 -4.80 -7.32
C LEU A 37 10.18 -4.70 -8.47
N GLY A 38 10.54 -3.49 -8.92
CA GLY A 38 11.50 -3.28 -9.99
C GLY A 38 10.98 -3.71 -11.38
N ARG A 39 9.67 -3.54 -11.63
CA ARG A 39 9.04 -3.90 -12.91
C ARG A 39 9.22 -2.77 -13.92
N GLY A 40 10.23 -2.90 -14.78
CA GLY A 40 10.48 -1.94 -15.85
C GLY A 40 11.01 -0.58 -15.39
N ASP A 41 10.84 0.45 -16.24
CA ASP A 41 11.30 1.81 -16.00
C ASP A 41 10.09 2.71 -15.68
N ALA A 42 9.88 2.97 -14.38
CA ALA A 42 8.72 3.72 -13.94
C ALA A 42 8.69 5.15 -14.49
N PHE A 43 9.85 5.79 -14.76
CA PHE A 43 9.88 7.12 -15.36
C PHE A 43 9.30 7.09 -16.78
N LYS A 44 9.68 6.10 -17.59
CA LYS A 44 9.14 5.95 -18.95
C LYS A 44 7.65 5.59 -18.95
N GLN A 45 7.25 4.69 -18.06
CA GLN A 45 5.88 4.15 -18.05
C GLN A 45 4.86 5.11 -17.45
N TRP A 46 5.22 5.80 -16.36
CA TRP A 46 4.29 6.58 -15.54
C TRP A 46 4.48 8.09 -15.65
N CYS A 47 5.46 8.53 -16.44
CA CYS A 47 5.78 9.93 -16.63
C CYS A 47 6.28 10.24 -18.06
N PRO A 48 5.51 9.87 -19.11
CA PRO A 48 5.93 10.09 -20.50
C PRO A 48 6.20 11.57 -20.81
N ASP A 49 5.41 12.49 -20.23
CA ASP A 49 5.51 13.93 -20.46
C ASP A 49 6.29 14.68 -19.37
N GLY A 50 6.98 13.98 -18.45
CA GLY A 50 7.84 14.59 -17.43
C GLY A 50 7.15 15.16 -16.18
N GLY A 51 5.82 15.37 -16.18
CA GLY A 51 5.08 16.03 -15.10
C GLY A 51 5.18 15.36 -13.71
N ASN A 52 5.33 14.03 -13.64
CA ASN A 52 5.34 13.26 -12.39
C ASN A 52 6.74 12.81 -11.94
N ALA A 53 7.81 13.27 -12.59
CA ALA A 53 9.16 12.75 -12.34
C ALA A 53 9.63 12.96 -10.89
N SER A 54 9.25 14.07 -10.25
CA SER A 54 9.60 14.30 -8.85
C SER A 54 8.87 13.35 -7.90
N ALA A 55 7.62 12.98 -8.18
CA ALA A 55 6.85 12.05 -7.35
C ALA A 55 7.44 10.64 -7.43
N ILE A 56 7.72 10.17 -8.65
CA ILE A 56 8.35 8.88 -8.90
C ILE A 56 9.72 8.78 -8.21
N ARG A 57 10.55 9.82 -8.31
CA ARG A 57 11.86 9.86 -7.62
C ARG A 57 11.70 9.75 -6.10
N LYS A 58 10.73 10.47 -5.51
CA LYS A 58 10.46 10.39 -4.07
C LYS A 58 10.02 8.98 -3.66
N GLN A 59 9.14 8.33 -4.44
CA GLN A 59 8.73 6.96 -4.18
C GLN A 59 9.90 5.97 -4.25
N TYR A 60 10.78 6.08 -5.25
CA TYR A 60 12.00 5.26 -5.30
C TYR A 60 12.84 5.39 -4.03
N LEU A 61 13.05 6.62 -3.54
CA LEU A 61 13.82 6.87 -2.33
C LEU A 61 13.12 6.33 -1.09
N ALA A 62 11.81 6.52 -0.97
CA ALA A 62 10.99 6.03 0.13
C ALA A 62 11.05 4.50 0.24
N TYR A 63 10.96 3.82 -0.91
CA TYR A 63 10.79 2.37 -0.98
C TYR A 63 12.10 1.58 -0.81
N ARG A 64 13.26 2.25 -0.72
CA ARG A 64 14.57 1.58 -0.50
C ARG A 64 14.59 0.73 0.77
N GLU A 65 13.86 1.13 1.79
CA GLU A 65 13.84 0.48 3.11
C GLU A 65 12.79 -0.63 3.21
N LEU A 66 11.89 -0.78 2.22
CA LEU A 66 10.81 -1.78 2.27
C LEU A 66 11.35 -3.20 2.44
N ARG A 67 12.51 -3.51 1.83
CA ARG A 67 13.16 -4.81 1.99
C ARG A 67 13.49 -5.08 3.46
N THR A 68 14.14 -4.13 4.12
CA THR A 68 14.49 -4.24 5.54
C THR A 68 13.24 -4.29 6.41
N LEU A 69 12.19 -3.55 6.07
CA LEU A 69 10.94 -3.56 6.82
C LEU A 69 10.20 -4.90 6.75
N ARG A 70 10.21 -5.59 5.60
CA ARG A 70 9.65 -6.95 5.49
C ARG A 70 10.27 -7.91 6.51
N GLU A 71 11.56 -7.77 6.77
CA GLU A 71 12.32 -8.61 7.71
C GLU A 71 12.23 -8.12 9.16
N ALA A 72 11.75 -6.89 9.39
CA ALA A 72 11.71 -6.23 10.69
C ALA A 72 10.29 -6.11 11.29
N ALA A 73 9.31 -6.80 10.72
CA ALA A 73 7.95 -6.84 11.26
C ALA A 73 7.99 -7.40 12.70
N PRO A 74 7.54 -6.64 13.73
CA PRO A 74 7.60 -7.09 15.11
C PRO A 74 6.67 -8.28 15.37
N GLU A 75 7.05 -9.12 16.33
CA GLU A 75 6.16 -10.14 16.88
C GLU A 75 4.95 -9.48 17.56
N LEU A 76 3.76 -10.04 17.32
CA LEU A 76 2.53 -9.54 17.90
C LEU A 76 2.60 -9.62 19.43
N ASN A 77 2.20 -8.53 20.09
CA ASN A 77 2.22 -8.33 21.56
C ASN A 77 3.60 -8.04 22.18
N THR A 78 4.61 -7.78 21.36
CA THR A 78 5.91 -7.27 21.84
C THR A 78 6.06 -5.78 21.51
N MET A 79 6.85 -5.07 22.32
CA MET A 79 7.23 -3.68 22.04
C MET A 79 8.59 -3.59 21.33
N ASP A 80 9.30 -4.71 21.23
CA ASP A 80 10.63 -4.79 20.65
C ASP A 80 10.56 -4.53 19.13
N GLY A 81 11.43 -3.66 18.62
CA GLY A 81 11.44 -3.28 17.20
C GLY A 81 10.26 -2.39 16.76
N LEU A 82 9.21 -2.24 17.56
CA LEU A 82 8.00 -1.49 17.21
C LEU A 82 8.29 -0.03 16.84
N SER A 83 9.14 0.66 17.61
CA SER A 83 9.46 2.07 17.36
C SER A 83 10.12 2.28 15.99
N TYR A 84 11.06 1.40 15.62
CA TYR A 84 11.71 1.46 14.31
C TYR A 84 10.72 1.15 13.19
N TYR A 85 9.99 0.05 13.32
CA TYR A 85 9.04 -0.40 12.30
C TYR A 85 7.93 0.63 12.04
N MET A 86 7.29 1.12 13.10
CA MET A 86 6.24 2.14 13.01
C MET A 86 6.78 3.46 12.47
N GLY A 87 7.93 3.94 12.97
CA GLY A 87 8.50 5.21 12.53
C GLY A 87 8.85 5.22 11.05
N ALA A 88 9.46 4.14 10.56
CA ALA A 88 9.79 3.99 9.15
C ALA A 88 8.53 3.87 8.27
N LEU A 89 7.56 3.04 8.67
CA LEU A 89 6.32 2.88 7.91
C LEU A 89 5.46 4.13 7.87
N VAL A 90 5.31 4.85 8.98
CA VAL A 90 4.58 6.12 9.02
C VAL A 90 5.23 7.13 8.09
N ARG A 91 6.57 7.18 8.02
CA ARG A 91 7.26 8.08 7.08
C ARG A 91 6.99 7.72 5.63
N ILE A 92 7.03 6.44 5.25
CA ILE A 92 6.73 6.00 3.88
C ILE A 92 5.26 6.29 3.54
N ALA A 93 4.33 5.92 4.43
CA ALA A 93 2.90 6.18 4.31
C ALA A 93 2.58 7.66 4.17
N ALA A 94 3.21 8.52 4.95
CA ALA A 94 3.00 9.97 4.86
C ALA A 94 3.42 10.53 3.50
N GLN A 95 4.50 10.01 2.92
CA GLN A 95 4.97 10.43 1.61
C GLN A 95 4.01 10.00 0.50
N ASP A 96 3.47 8.79 0.57
CA ASP A 96 2.49 8.30 -0.40
C ASP A 96 1.15 9.04 -0.28
N LEU A 97 0.63 9.21 0.94
CA LEU A 97 -0.62 9.94 1.18
C LEU A 97 -0.52 11.41 0.80
N ALA A 98 0.66 12.03 0.92
CA ALA A 98 0.91 13.41 0.48
C ALA A 98 0.86 13.58 -1.05
N LEU A 99 0.86 12.50 -1.82
CA LEU A 99 0.62 12.55 -3.26
C LEU A 99 -0.87 12.68 -3.60
N GLU A 100 -1.77 12.50 -2.61
CA GLU A 100 -3.22 12.70 -2.74
C GLU A 100 -3.88 11.80 -3.80
N GLN A 101 -3.28 10.62 -4.06
CA GLN A 101 -3.81 9.63 -5.03
C GLN A 101 -4.24 8.31 -4.36
N LEU A 102 -4.04 8.19 -3.05
CA LEU A 102 -4.59 7.14 -2.21
C LEU A 102 -5.58 7.79 -1.23
N GLU A 103 -6.87 7.57 -1.43
CA GLU A 103 -7.92 8.30 -0.73
C GLU A 103 -8.58 7.47 0.37
N THR A 104 -8.43 6.15 0.34
CA THR A 104 -9.10 5.24 1.25
C THR A 104 -8.14 4.34 2.03
N PHE A 105 -8.53 3.97 3.25
CA PHE A 105 -7.82 2.95 4.03
C PHE A 105 -7.78 1.61 3.30
N SER A 106 -8.83 1.25 2.55
CA SER A 106 -8.85 0.01 1.77
C SER A 106 -7.78 -0.02 0.68
N ALA A 107 -7.64 1.05 -0.10
CA ALA A 107 -6.60 1.13 -1.14
C ALA A 107 -5.19 1.18 -0.53
N PHE A 108 -5.03 1.94 0.56
CA PHE A 108 -3.79 1.96 1.34
C PHE A 108 -3.42 0.57 1.84
N ARG A 109 -4.35 -0.12 2.52
CA ARG A 109 -4.14 -1.48 3.05
C ARG A 109 -3.78 -2.45 1.93
N PHE A 110 -4.51 -2.39 0.82
CA PHE A 110 -4.28 -3.23 -0.35
C PHE A 110 -2.86 -3.05 -0.92
N LEU A 111 -2.38 -1.82 -1.03
CA LEU A 111 -1.00 -1.56 -1.45
C LEU A 111 0.00 -2.09 -0.41
N TYR A 112 -0.15 -1.71 0.85
CA TYR A 112 0.86 -1.93 1.87
C TYR A 112 1.03 -3.41 2.24
N GLU A 113 -0.04 -4.20 2.19
CA GLU A 113 0.08 -5.66 2.36
C GLU A 113 0.88 -6.30 1.23
N ARG A 114 0.81 -5.78 -0.01
CA ARG A 114 1.64 -6.26 -1.14
C ARG A 114 3.08 -5.76 -1.07
N LEU A 115 3.29 -4.58 -0.50
CA LEU A 115 4.62 -4.05 -0.27
C LEU A 115 5.36 -4.80 0.84
N LEU A 116 4.68 -5.27 1.88
CA LEU A 116 5.31 -5.73 3.13
C LEU A 116 4.99 -7.18 3.51
N GLY A 117 3.88 -7.74 3.03
CA GLY A 117 3.37 -9.06 3.40
C GLY A 117 2.23 -9.02 4.42
N ALA A 118 1.66 -10.18 4.70
CA ALA A 118 0.52 -10.35 5.61
C ALA A 118 0.81 -9.89 7.05
N SER A 119 2.04 -10.06 7.51
CA SER A 119 2.49 -9.69 8.87
C SER A 119 2.36 -8.19 9.17
N ALA A 120 2.32 -7.33 8.15
CA ALA A 120 2.16 -5.90 8.33
C ALA A 120 0.73 -5.47 8.70
N ARG A 121 -0.29 -6.27 8.34
CA ARG A 121 -1.72 -5.90 8.43
C ARG A 121 -2.16 -5.38 9.80
N PRO A 122 -1.75 -5.97 10.94
CA PRO A 122 -2.13 -5.48 12.27
C PRO A 122 -1.66 -4.04 12.56
N TYR A 123 -0.58 -3.61 11.91
CA TYR A 123 0.00 -2.29 12.11
C TYR A 123 -0.60 -1.23 11.17
N LEU A 124 -1.22 -1.63 10.06
CA LEU A 124 -1.67 -0.72 9.00
C LEU A 124 -2.72 0.30 9.47
N PRO A 125 -3.74 -0.02 10.30
CA PRO A 125 -4.65 1.00 10.82
C PRO A 125 -3.93 2.11 11.60
N ALA A 126 -2.99 1.73 12.49
CA ALA A 126 -2.24 2.68 13.29
C ALA A 126 -1.29 3.53 12.43
N VAL A 127 -0.57 2.90 11.49
CA VAL A 127 0.30 3.59 10.52
C VAL A 127 -0.51 4.59 9.68
N PHE A 128 -1.67 4.17 9.16
CA PHE A 128 -2.54 5.01 8.35
C PHE A 128 -3.07 6.21 9.15
N CYS A 129 -3.60 5.99 10.36
CA CYS A 129 -4.05 7.06 11.24
C CYS A 129 -2.93 8.08 11.53
N ALA A 130 -1.74 7.59 11.90
CA ALA A 130 -0.61 8.46 12.20
C ALA A 130 -0.20 9.27 10.96
N ALA A 131 -0.01 8.62 9.81
CA ALA A 131 0.41 9.26 8.57
C ALA A 131 -0.62 10.26 8.04
N ALA A 132 -1.91 9.90 8.04
CA ALA A 132 -3.01 10.76 7.59
C ALA A 132 -3.19 12.00 8.49
N ALA A 133 -2.86 11.91 9.78
CA ALA A 133 -2.99 13.01 10.73
C ALA A 133 -1.84 14.05 10.67
N LEU A 134 -0.74 13.73 9.96
CA LEU A 134 0.48 14.54 9.98
C LEU A 134 0.29 15.95 9.37
N PRO A 135 1.04 16.96 9.86
CA PRO A 135 1.04 18.32 9.33
C PRO A 135 1.26 18.44 7.82
N GLN A 136 1.99 17.49 7.23
CA GLN A 136 2.32 17.43 5.81
C GLN A 136 1.11 17.15 4.91
N ILE A 137 0.04 16.56 5.45
CA ILE A 137 -1.20 16.31 4.73
C ILE A 137 -2.11 17.53 4.87
N ARG A 138 -2.79 17.97 3.81
CA ARG A 138 -3.71 19.11 3.88
C ARG A 138 -4.94 18.78 4.76
N PRO A 139 -5.45 19.71 5.60
CA PRO A 139 -6.55 19.42 6.52
C PRO A 139 -7.80 18.79 5.87
N GLY A 140 -8.17 19.24 4.66
CA GLY A 140 -9.31 18.66 3.92
C GLY A 140 -9.11 17.18 3.58
N ILE A 141 -7.89 16.82 3.17
CA ILE A 141 -7.51 15.44 2.86
C ILE A 141 -7.45 14.57 4.11
N ARG A 142 -6.93 15.10 5.24
CA ARG A 142 -6.89 14.34 6.52
C ARG A 142 -8.26 13.84 6.92
N ARG A 143 -9.29 14.70 6.77
CA ARG A 143 -10.67 14.35 7.09
C ARG A 143 -11.17 13.18 6.24
N VAL A 144 -10.98 13.26 4.93
CA VAL A 144 -11.38 12.19 3.99
C VAL A 144 -10.69 10.88 4.33
N LEU A 145 -9.37 10.91 4.48
CA LEU A 145 -8.56 9.74 4.83
C LEU A 145 -9.03 9.11 6.14
N LEU A 146 -9.08 9.88 7.23
CA LEU A 146 -9.42 9.35 8.56
C LEU A 146 -10.87 8.84 8.62
N GLN A 147 -11.80 9.40 7.86
CA GLN A 147 -13.17 8.90 7.75
C GLN A 147 -13.28 7.60 6.94
N SER A 148 -12.28 7.27 6.12
CA SER A 148 -12.26 6.02 5.34
C SER A 148 -11.85 4.79 6.16
N LEU A 149 -11.22 4.98 7.32
CA LEU A 149 -10.92 3.89 8.25
C LEU A 149 -12.16 3.60 9.11
N SER A 150 -12.74 2.41 8.94
CA SER A 150 -13.86 1.99 9.78
C SER A 150 -13.40 1.58 11.18
N GLU A 151 -14.27 1.77 12.17
CA GLU A 151 -14.04 1.28 13.53
C GLU A 151 -13.75 -0.23 13.53
N THR A 152 -14.53 -1.01 12.79
CA THR A 152 -14.33 -2.46 12.66
C THR A 152 -12.95 -2.84 12.12
N ALA A 153 -12.38 -2.05 11.19
CA ALA A 153 -11.03 -2.28 10.70
C ALA A 153 -9.98 -1.88 11.74
N ALA A 154 -10.19 -0.79 12.46
CA ALA A 154 -9.29 -0.32 13.53
C ALA A 154 -9.29 -1.26 14.75
N THR A 155 -10.41 -1.92 15.03
CA THR A 155 -10.60 -2.82 16.18
C THR A 155 -10.73 -4.29 15.78
N ALA A 156 -10.24 -4.66 14.59
CA ALA A 156 -10.35 -6.03 14.09
C ALA A 156 -9.70 -7.01 15.11
N PRO A 157 -10.40 -8.08 15.55
CA PRO A 157 -9.87 -9.00 16.55
C PRO A 157 -8.69 -9.83 16.04
N GLY A 158 -8.49 -9.86 14.72
CA GLY A 158 -7.37 -10.51 14.07
C GLY A 158 -7.35 -10.15 12.58
N TRP A 159 -6.20 -10.39 11.96
CA TRP A 159 -5.97 -10.21 10.54
C TRP A 159 -5.66 -11.55 9.91
N SER A 160 -6.03 -11.74 8.64
CA SER A 160 -5.63 -12.93 7.88
C SER A 160 -4.09 -13.02 7.86
N GLU A 161 -3.56 -14.22 8.06
CA GLU A 161 -2.12 -14.51 7.91
C GLU A 161 -1.78 -14.91 6.46
N ARG A 162 -2.78 -15.08 5.59
CA ARG A 162 -2.54 -15.49 4.19
C ARG A 162 -1.87 -14.39 3.41
N GLU A 163 -0.73 -14.68 2.80
CA GLU A 163 -0.03 -13.72 1.93
C GLU A 163 -0.92 -13.24 0.77
N PRO A 164 -0.78 -11.97 0.34
CA PRO A 164 -1.44 -11.48 -0.86
C PRO A 164 -1.07 -12.36 -2.07
N SER A 165 -2.05 -12.63 -2.93
CA SER A 165 -1.86 -13.55 -4.07
C SER A 165 -2.04 -12.91 -5.44
N PHE A 166 -2.63 -11.72 -5.50
CA PHE A 166 -2.80 -10.91 -6.70
C PHE A 166 -1.98 -9.63 -6.60
N PHE A 167 -1.11 -9.37 -7.57
CA PHE A 167 -0.30 -8.15 -7.67
C PHE A 167 -0.62 -7.46 -9.00
N PRO A 168 -1.47 -6.41 -9.00
CA PRO A 168 -1.86 -5.78 -10.25
C PRO A 168 -0.64 -5.24 -10.99
N GLU A 169 -0.72 -5.35 -12.30
CA GLU A 169 0.24 -4.85 -13.26
C GLU A 169 -0.54 -4.02 -14.27
N ARG A 170 0.05 -2.92 -14.72
CA ARG A 170 -0.56 -2.11 -15.75
C ARG A 170 -0.64 -2.95 -17.03
N VAL A 171 -1.85 -3.22 -17.47
CA VAL A 171 -2.08 -3.88 -18.76
C VAL A 171 -1.87 -2.83 -19.85
N PHE A 172 -0.75 -2.92 -20.56
CA PHE A 172 -0.61 -2.22 -21.82
C PHE A 172 -1.48 -2.95 -22.83
N SER A 173 -2.38 -2.24 -23.50
CA SER A 173 -3.00 -2.78 -24.70
C SER A 173 -1.91 -2.84 -25.77
N ASP A 174 -1.21 -3.97 -25.86
CA ASP A 174 -0.51 -4.32 -27.08
C ASP A 174 -1.60 -4.51 -28.15
N ALA A 175 -1.70 -3.57 -29.09
CA ALA A 175 -2.42 -3.62 -30.38
C ALA A 175 -3.72 -4.48 -30.45
N ALA A 176 -4.87 -3.90 -30.76
CA ALA A 176 -5.19 -3.40 -32.09
C ALA A 176 -6.41 -2.47 -32.10
#